data_AF-A0A7V5XCT3-F1
#
_entry.id   AF-A0A7V5XCT3-F1
#
_cell.length_a   1.000
_cell.length_b   1.000
_cell.length_c   1.000
_cell.angle_alpha   90.00
_cell.angle_beta   90.00
_cell.angle_gamma   90.00
#
_symmetry.space_group_name_H-M   'P 1'
#
loop_
_entity.id
_entity.type
_entity.pdbx_description
1 polymer ?
#
loop_
_entity_poly.entity_id
_entity_poly.type
_entity_poly.pdbx_seq_one_letter_code
_entity_poly.pdbx_strand_id
1 'polypeptide(L)'
;MGDWYRRADSRLFEVVAIDDASRTAEIQYFDGTISELDFDSWHELELEPAAAPEDWSGAVDVDQQELVELQDQVRHNWQDPMELLDRIDE
;
A
#
# COMPACT_ATOMS: atom_id res chain seq x y z
N MET A 1 3.11 -7.38 -0.54
CA MET A 1 2.45 -6.19 0.05
C MET A 1 2.72 -6.28 1.55
N GLY A 2 3.41 -5.29 2.12
CA GLY A 2 4.08 -5.41 3.42
C GLY A 2 5.59 -5.66 3.31
N ASP A 3 6.18 -5.38 2.14
CA ASP A 3 7.59 -5.58 1.88
C ASP A 3 8.38 -4.32 2.26
N TRP A 4 9.44 -4.51 3.05
CA TRP A 4 10.25 -3.44 3.60
C TRP A 4 11.52 -3.24 2.78
N TYR A 5 11.84 -1.98 2.53
CA TYR A 5 13.03 -1.61 1.76
C TYR A 5 13.80 -0.49 2.46
N ARG A 6 15.12 -0.52 2.30
CA ARG A 6 16.04 0.48 2.81
C ARG A 6 16.74 1.18 1.65
N ARG A 7 16.72 2.51 1.67
CA ARG A 7 17.48 3.35 0.73
C ARG A 7 18.92 3.51 1.18
N ALA A 8 19.79 3.97 0.27
CA ALA A 8 21.17 4.37 0.58
C ALA A 8 21.27 5.39 1.75
N ASP A 9 20.28 6.28 1.92
CA ASP A 9 20.18 7.25 3.03
C ASP A 9 19.79 6.60 4.38
N SER A 10 19.74 5.27 4.46
CA SER A 10 19.26 4.49 5.62
C SER A 10 17.80 4.73 6.01
N ARG A 11 17.02 5.39 5.15
CA ARG A 11 15.57 5.50 5.33
C ARG A 11 14.89 4.17 5.00
N LEU A 12 14.04 3.73 5.91
CA LEU A 12 13.16 2.57 5.76
C LEU A 12 11.76 3.01 5.34
N PHE A 13 11.16 2.24 4.46
CA PHE A 13 9.78 2.40 4.05
C PHE A 13 9.17 1.03 3.72
N GLU A 14 7.85 0.94 3.85
CA GLU A 14 7.05 -0.22 3.46
C GLU A 14 6.33 0.06 2.15
N VAL A 15 6.25 -0.94 1.26
CA VAL A 15 5.34 -0.90 0.11
C VAL A 15 3.95 -1.35 0.55
N VAL A 16 3.02 -0.39 0.59
CA VAL A 16 1.63 -0.61 1.03
C VAL A 16 0.67 -0.86 -0.14
N ALA A 17 0.96 -0.31 -1.34
CA ALA A 17 0.19 -0.58 -2.55
C ALA A 17 1.07 -0.52 -3.82
N ILE A 18 0.58 -1.14 -4.89
CA ILE A 18 1.19 -1.11 -6.22
C ILE A 18 0.10 -0.87 -7.26
N ASP A 19 0.28 0.15 -8.09
CA ASP A 19 -0.59 0.47 -9.22
C ASP A 19 0.13 0.15 -10.54
N ASP A 20 -0.25 -0.96 -11.18
CA ASP A 20 0.35 -1.39 -12.45
C ASP A 20 -0.05 -0.49 -13.63
N ALA A 21 -1.23 0.12 -13.58
CA ALA A 21 -1.73 0.99 -14.64
C ALA A 21 -0.89 2.28 -14.75
N SER A 22 -0.54 2.86 -13.61
CA SER A 22 0.29 4.07 -13.49
C SER A 22 1.78 3.75 -13.36
N ARG A 23 2.12 2.48 -13.10
CA ARG A 23 3.49 1.99 -12.84
C ARG A 23 4.14 2.66 -11.64
N THR A 24 3.36 2.82 -10.58
CA THR A 24 3.77 3.45 -9.32
C THR A 24 3.53 2.50 -8.15
N ALA A 25 4.32 2.67 -7.09
CA ALA A 25 4.13 2.01 -5.81
C ALA A 25 3.84 3.07 -4.74
N GLU A 26 2.87 2.79 -3.86
CA GLU A 26 2.64 3.61 -2.68
C GLU A 26 3.50 3.07 -1.53
N ILE A 27 4.30 3.97 -0.95
CA ILE A 27 5.22 3.66 0.14
C ILE A 27 4.87 4.43 1.41
N GLN A 28 4.98 3.77 2.56
CA GLN A 28 4.79 4.37 3.88
C GLN A 28 6.12 4.45 4.63
N TYR A 29 6.44 5.63 5.13
CA TYR A 29 7.58 5.84 6.02
C TYR A 29 7.19 5.60 7.49
N PHE A 30 8.19 5.40 8.36
CA PHE A 30 8.00 5.20 9.80
C PHE A 30 7.17 6.31 10.48
N ASP A 31 7.29 7.55 10.02
CA ASP A 31 6.55 8.71 10.53
C ASP A 31 5.05 8.69 10.13
N GLY A 32 4.59 7.68 9.39
CA GLY A 32 3.22 7.59 8.87
C GLY A 32 3.00 8.36 7.57
N THR A 33 4.02 9.08 7.09
CA THR A 33 3.98 9.76 5.79
C THR A 33 3.85 8.75 4.66
N ILE A 34 2.85 8.94 3.81
CA ILE A 34 2.65 8.20 2.56
C ILE A 34 3.26 8.97 1.40
N SER A 35 3.92 8.26 0.49
CA SER A 35 4.46 8.81 -0.75
C SER A 35 4.28 7.83 -1.89
N GLU A 36 4.09 8.35 -3.10
CA GLU A 36 4.16 7.57 -4.32
C GLU A 36 5.61 7.46 -4.81
N LEU A 37 5.96 6.33 -5.41
CA LEU A 37 7.26 6.08 -6.02
C LEU A 37 7.08 5.38 -7.37
N ASP A 38 7.48 6.05 -8.45
CA ASP A 38 7.49 5.50 -9.80
C ASP A 38 8.46 4.32 -9.94
N PHE A 39 8.10 3.33 -10.76
CA PHE A 39 8.98 2.18 -11.01
C PHE A 39 10.30 2.57 -11.68
N ASP A 40 10.31 3.61 -12.52
CA ASP A 40 11.54 4.12 -13.12
C ASP A 40 12.53 4.58 -12.02
N SER A 41 12.03 5.39 -11.08
CA SER A 41 12.78 5.79 -9.89
C SER A 41 13.15 4.59 -9.03
N TRP A 42 12.26 3.62 -8.85
CA TRP A 42 12.55 2.39 -8.11
C TRP A 42 13.79 1.66 -8.65
N HIS A 43 13.91 1.55 -9.97
CA HIS A 43 15.03 0.91 -10.63
C HIS A 43 16.34 1.72 -10.57
N GLU A 44 16.24 3.05 -10.52
CA GLU A 44 17.40 3.93 -10.33
C GLU A 44 17.87 3.99 -8.87
N LEU A 45 16.97 3.71 -7.92
CA LEU A 45 17.28 3.74 -6.50
C LEU A 45 17.96 2.46 -6.05
N GLU A 46 19.05 2.62 -5.29
CA GLU A 46 19.68 1.52 -4.55
C GLU A 46 18.80 1.14 -3.35
N LEU A 47 17.80 0.30 -3.61
CA LEU A 47 16.87 -0.25 -2.63
C LEU A 47 17.34 -1.64 -2.21
N GLU A 48 17.60 -1.81 -0.91
CA GLU A 48 17.90 -3.10 -0.33
C GLU A 48 16.66 -3.64 0.39
N PRO A 49 16.28 -4.92 0.20
CA PRO A 49 15.24 -5.54 1.01
C PRO A 49 15.66 -5.54 2.48
N ALA A 50 14.76 -5.13 3.36
CA ALA A 50 15.00 -4.99 4.79
C ALA A 50 13.92 -5.73 5.59
N ALA A 51 14.21 -6.00 6.86
CA ALA A 51 13.18 -6.45 7.80
C ALA A 51 12.39 -5.25 8.32
N ALA A 52 11.12 -5.48 8.65
CA ALA A 52 10.33 -4.50 9.39
C ALA A 52 11.01 -4.17 10.73
N PRO A 53 10.92 -2.92 11.21
CA PRO A 53 11.35 -2.59 12.57
C PRO A 53 10.54 -3.40 13.59
N GLU A 54 11.17 -3.81 14.70
CA GLU A 54 10.54 -4.65 15.74
C GLU A 54 9.25 -4.07 16.38
N ASP A 55 8.98 -2.78 16.19
CA ASP A 55 7.85 -2.06 16.81
C ASP A 55 6.79 -1.58 15.79
N TRP A 56 7.00 -1.81 14.48
CA TRP A 56 6.15 -1.17 13.46
C TRP A 56 4.79 -1.88 13.28
N SER A 57 4.71 -3.18 13.54
CA SER A 57 3.45 -3.95 13.46
C SER A 57 2.45 -3.62 14.58
N GLY A 58 2.77 -2.70 15.50
CA GLY A 58 1.84 -2.26 16.54
C GLY A 58 0.68 -1.39 16.03
N ALA A 59 0.77 -0.86 14.80
CA ALA A 59 -0.24 0.06 14.24
C ALA A 59 -1.23 -0.60 13.26
N VAL A 60 -0.95 -1.80 12.74
CA VAL A 60 -1.82 -2.48 11.77
C VAL A 60 -1.76 -3.99 12.01
N ASP A 61 -2.59 -4.49 12.93
CA ASP A 61 -3.01 -5.91 12.94
C ASP A 61 -4.15 -6.03 11.91
N VAL A 62 -3.82 -5.93 10.62
CA VAL A 62 -4.73 -6.34 9.55
C VAL A 62 -4.19 -7.65 9.05
N ASP A 63 -4.81 -8.73 9.53
CA ASP A 63 -4.55 -10.07 9.08
C ASP A 63 -4.61 -10.11 7.55
N GLN A 64 -3.60 -10.69 6.90
CA GLN A 64 -3.48 -10.69 5.43
C GLN A 64 -4.71 -11.32 4.74
N GLN A 65 -5.52 -12.09 5.48
CA GLN A 65 -6.81 -12.60 5.04
C GLN A 65 -7.88 -11.50 4.93
N GLU A 66 -7.95 -10.57 5.88
CA GLU A 66 -8.93 -9.47 5.91
C GLU A 66 -8.64 -8.43 4.81
N LEU A 67 -7.37 -8.20 4.49
CA LEU A 67 -6.94 -7.27 3.43
C LEU A 67 -7.31 -7.77 2.02
N VAL A 68 -7.38 -9.09 1.81
CA VAL A 68 -7.85 -9.69 0.55
C VAL A 68 -9.37 -9.60 0.44
N GLU A 69 -10.11 -9.82 1.54
CA GLU A 69 -11.56 -9.68 1.56
C GLU A 69 -12.01 -8.23 1.33
N LEU A 70 -11.32 -7.24 1.91
CA LEU A 70 -11.60 -5.82 1.68
C LEU A 70 -11.32 -5.38 0.23
N GLN A 71 -10.23 -5.87 -0.39
CA GLN A 71 -9.90 -5.57 -1.79
C GLN A 71 -10.89 -6.21 -2.77
N ASP A 72 -11.36 -7.42 -2.47
CA ASP A 72 -12.38 -8.09 -3.28
C ASP A 72 -13.72 -7.36 -3.18
N GLN A 73 -14.08 -6.92 -1.98
CA GLN A 73 -15.32 -6.18 -1.72
C GLN A 73 -15.32 -4.79 -2.38
N VAL A 74 -14.18 -4.10 -2.41
CA VAL A 74 -14.02 -2.84 -3.15
C VAL A 74 -14.14 -3.10 -4.65
N ARG A 75 -13.41 -4.07 -5.23
CA ARG A 75 -13.51 -4.38 -6.67
C ARG A 75 -14.92 -4.78 -7.11
N HIS A 76 -15.62 -5.56 -6.29
CA HIS A 76 -16.99 -5.98 -6.62
C HIS A 76 -18.00 -4.84 -6.58
N ASN A 77 -17.77 -3.83 -5.73
CA ASN A 77 -18.67 -2.69 -5.56
C ASN A 77 -18.45 -1.57 -6.61
N TRP A 78 -17.34 -1.58 -7.36
CA TRP A 78 -17.09 -0.65 -8.47
C TRP A 78 -17.77 -1.05 -9.79
N GLN A 79 -18.32 -2.27 -9.88
CA GLN A 79 -18.99 -2.74 -11.10
C GLN A 79 -20.41 -2.19 -11.26
N ASP A 80 -21.02 -1.68 -10.18
CA ASP A 80 -22.39 -1.13 -10.19
C ASP A 80 -22.47 0.19 -9.40
N PRO A 81 -21.79 1.26 -9.85
CA PRO A 81 -21.80 2.57 -9.18
C PRO A 81 -23.18 3.24 -9.08
N MET A 82 -24.21 2.67 -9.73
CA MET A 82 -25.60 3.14 -9.68
C MET A 82 -26.41 2.58 -8.50
N GLU A 83 -26.05 1.42 -7.93
CA GLU A 83 -26.73 0.88 -6.73
C GLU A 83 -26.32 1.64 -5.45
N LEU A 84 -25.12 2.22 -5.45
CA LEU A 84 -24.58 2.93 -4.30
C LEU A 84 -25.25 4.30 -4.06
N LEU A 85 -25.83 4.91 -5.09
CA LEU A 85 -26.54 6.20 -4.99
C LEU A 85 -28.00 6.05 -4.56
N ASP A 86 -28.65 4.91 -4.85
CA ASP A 86 -30.03 4.64 -4.45
C ASP A 86 -30.16 4.41 -2.94
N ARG A 87 -29.13 3.81 -2.31
CA ARG A 87 -29.10 3.49 -0.87
C ARG A 87 -28.75 4.67 0.05
N ILE A 88 -28.37 5.83 -0.51
CA ILE A 88 -27.99 7.02 0.27
C ILE A 88 -29.19 7.97 0.48
N ASP A 89 -30.29 7.77 -0.25
CA ASP A 89 -31.48 8.64 -0.18
C ASP A 89 -32.65 8.05 0.65
N GLU A 90 -32.44 6.98 1.42
CA GLU A 90 -33.47 6.41 2.32
C GLU A 90 -33.20 6.64 3.82
#